data_AF-A0A0F9FG52-F1
#
_entry.id   AF-A0A0F9FG52-F1
#
_cell.length_a   1.000
_cell.length_b   1.000
_cell.length_c   1.000
_cell.angle_alpha   90.00
_cell.angle_beta   90.00
_cell.angle_gamma   90.00
#
_symmetry.space_group_name_H-M   'P 1'
#
loop_
_entity.id
_entity.type
_entity.pdbx_description
1 polymer ?
#
loop_
_entity_poly.entity_id
_entity_poly.type
_entity_poly.pdbx_seq_one_letter_code
_entity_poly.pdbx_strand_id
1 'polypeptide(L)'
;MEIKGFLKDYGIFVSIGSSILLVMLGWYVVYNGSKYIATRSEGRAIFLTFLEKLSSIVDERIKFITNTANFGSSSLVNYTAKQNVIAVERLLNYQSVLLRYGISNFFKEDDFLNLKFLLTYAPAKEDYNDNFVKFNSSIIENLHKVSAAIETQAHESYLDTHKPTVTPFIKKLSPSILGFIFAIVILFTFSFFIRSFSS
;
A
#
# COMPACT_ATOMS: atom_id res chain seq x y z
N MET A 1 -56.20 3.23 24.24
CA MET A 1 -56.01 2.79 22.85
C MET A 1 -55.14 1.56 22.91
N GLU A 2 -55.71 0.39 22.62
CA GLU A 2 -55.14 -0.92 22.98
C GLU A 2 -53.84 -1.20 22.23
N ILE A 3 -52.80 -1.64 22.95
CA ILE A 3 -51.52 -2.12 22.39
C ILE A 3 -51.72 -3.22 21.34
N LYS A 4 -52.82 -3.99 21.45
CA LYS A 4 -53.27 -4.94 20.42
C LYS A 4 -53.62 -4.25 19.09
N GLY A 5 -54.25 -3.08 19.12
CA GLY A 5 -54.53 -2.27 17.93
C GLY A 5 -53.25 -1.69 17.34
N PHE A 6 -52.36 -1.14 18.18
CA PHE A 6 -51.07 -0.60 17.72
C PHE A 6 -50.15 -1.68 17.10
N LEU A 7 -50.06 -2.89 17.67
CA LEU A 7 -49.31 -4.00 17.07
C LEU A 7 -49.96 -4.54 15.79
N LYS A 8 -51.29 -4.54 15.72
CA LYS A 8 -52.04 -4.93 14.52
C LYS A 8 -51.85 -3.91 13.38
N ASP A 9 -51.76 -2.63 13.71
CA ASP A 9 -51.64 -1.53 12.76
C ASP A 9 -50.16 -1.20 12.41
N TYR A 10 -49.23 -1.37 13.36
CA TYR A 10 -47.83 -0.92 13.25
C TYR A 10 -46.75 -2.01 13.47
N GLY A 11 -47.10 -3.23 13.90
CA GLY A 11 -46.13 -4.31 14.15
C GLY A 11 -45.36 -4.75 12.89
N ILE A 12 -46.02 -4.68 11.73
CA ILE A 12 -45.39 -4.91 10.42
C ILE A 12 -44.29 -3.86 10.17
N PHE A 13 -44.54 -2.59 10.51
CA PHE A 13 -43.57 -1.51 10.31
C PHE A 13 -42.35 -1.65 11.23
N VAL A 14 -42.53 -2.11 12.47
CA VAL A 14 -41.41 -2.37 13.39
C VAL A 14 -40.53 -3.52 12.89
N SER A 15 -41.14 -4.64 12.44
CA SER A 15 -40.43 -5.79 11.87
C SER A 15 -39.69 -5.44 10.58
N ILE A 16 -40.32 -4.64 9.71
CA ILE A 16 -39.70 -4.15 8.48
C ILE A 16 -38.54 -3.19 8.82
N GLY A 17 -38.73 -2.28 9.78
CA GLY A 17 -37.71 -1.33 10.21
C GLY A 17 -36.45 -2.00 10.77
N SER A 18 -36.60 -3.01 11.64
CA SER A 18 -35.47 -3.78 12.18
C SER A 18 -34.73 -4.57 11.09
N SER A 19 -35.47 -5.10 10.11
CA SER A 19 -34.88 -5.82 8.98
C SER A 19 -34.09 -4.88 8.06
N ILE A 20 -34.64 -3.70 7.75
CA ILE A 20 -33.96 -2.68 6.96
C ILE A 20 -32.68 -2.21 7.66
N LEU A 21 -32.71 -2.01 8.98
CA LEU A 21 -31.55 -1.56 9.75
C LEU A 21 -30.42 -2.60 9.74
N LEU A 22 -30.74 -3.89 9.88
CA LEU A 22 -29.77 -4.98 9.74
C LEU A 22 -29.18 -5.07 8.33
N VAL A 23 -30.01 -4.90 7.29
CA VAL A 23 -29.55 -4.86 5.89
C VAL A 23 -28.63 -3.67 5.66
N MET A 24 -28.94 -2.49 6.18
CA MET A 24 -28.09 -1.30 6.09
C MET A 24 -26.75 -1.49 6.80
N LEU A 25 -26.75 -2.08 8.01
CA LEU A 25 -25.51 -2.42 8.72
C LEU A 25 -24.67 -3.45 7.96
N GLY A 26 -25.30 -4.49 7.41
CA GLY A 26 -24.63 -5.48 6.57
C GLY A 26 -23.97 -4.84 5.36
N TRP A 27 -24.69 -3.97 4.66
CA TRP A 27 -24.16 -3.20 3.53
C TRP A 27 -23.04 -2.25 3.94
N TYR A 28 -23.14 -1.58 5.08
CA TYR A 28 -22.07 -0.71 5.58
C TYR A 28 -20.77 -1.49 5.84
N VAL A 29 -20.87 -2.67 6.46
CA VAL A 29 -19.72 -3.56 6.69
C VAL A 29 -19.13 -4.06 5.36
N VAL A 30 -19.97 -4.49 4.42
CA VAL A 30 -19.53 -4.94 3.09
C VAL A 30 -18.88 -3.80 2.31
N TYR A 31 -19.47 -2.61 2.33
CA TYR A 31 -18.98 -1.43 1.62
C TYR A 31 -17.63 -0.94 2.17
N ASN A 32 -17.48 -0.85 3.50
CA ASN A 32 -16.20 -0.48 4.09
C ASN A 32 -15.13 -1.58 3.91
N GLY A 33 -15.54 -2.84 4.00
CA GLY A 33 -14.66 -3.98 3.73
C GLY A 33 -14.15 -3.98 2.28
N SER A 34 -15.04 -3.78 1.31
CA SER A 34 -14.66 -3.71 -0.11
C SER A 34 -13.79 -2.49 -0.42
N LYS A 35 -14.11 -1.32 0.15
CA LYS A 35 -13.28 -0.11 0.03
C LYS A 35 -11.88 -0.35 0.59
N TYR A 36 -11.75 -0.98 1.76
CA TYR A 36 -10.45 -1.31 2.36
C TYR A 36 -9.65 -2.33 1.51
N ILE A 37 -10.31 -3.34 0.94
CA ILE A 37 -9.66 -4.30 0.04
C ILE A 37 -9.20 -3.61 -1.24
N ALA A 38 -10.04 -2.76 -1.83
CA ALA A 38 -9.74 -2.03 -3.05
C ALA A 38 -8.54 -1.10 -2.84
N THR A 39 -8.55 -0.25 -1.81
CA THR A 39 -7.43 0.67 -1.52
C THR A 39 -6.13 -0.06 -1.24
N ARG A 40 -6.18 -1.20 -0.52
CA ARG A 40 -5.01 -2.06 -0.31
C ARG A 40 -4.49 -2.66 -1.62
N SER A 41 -5.39 -3.09 -2.51
CA SER A 41 -5.00 -3.66 -3.80
C SER A 41 -4.39 -2.63 -4.75
N GLU A 42 -4.94 -1.41 -4.77
CA GLU A 42 -4.40 -0.28 -5.53
C GLU A 42 -3.04 0.14 -4.98
N GLY A 43 -2.92 0.29 -3.65
CA GLY A 43 -1.64 0.57 -2.98
C GLY A 43 -0.59 -0.49 -3.30
N ARG A 44 -0.97 -1.77 -3.32
CA ARG A 44 -0.09 -2.88 -3.74
C ARG A 44 0.38 -2.74 -5.19
N ALA A 45 -0.53 -2.42 -6.11
CA ALA A 45 -0.20 -2.28 -7.51
C ALA A 45 0.82 -1.16 -7.72
N ILE A 46 0.57 0.00 -7.11
CA ILE A 46 1.48 1.16 -7.16
C ILE A 46 2.84 0.83 -6.54
N PHE A 47 2.84 0.11 -5.42
CA PHE A 47 4.06 -0.35 -4.75
C PHE A 47 4.89 -1.28 -5.66
N LEU A 48 4.25 -2.26 -6.30
CA LEU A 48 4.93 -3.15 -7.24
C LEU A 48 5.46 -2.41 -8.47
N THR A 49 4.71 -1.44 -8.99
CA THR A 49 5.17 -0.58 -10.09
C THR A 49 6.39 0.26 -9.68
N PHE A 50 6.45 0.74 -8.43
CA PHE A 50 7.63 1.42 -7.91
C PHE A 50 8.86 0.49 -7.93
N LEU A 51 8.74 -0.73 -7.39
CA LEU A 51 9.84 -1.71 -7.36
C LEU A 51 10.32 -2.07 -8.78
N GLU A 52 9.37 -2.31 -9.69
CA GLU A 52 9.67 -2.59 -11.09
C GLU A 52 10.42 -1.44 -11.76
N LYS A 53 10.03 -0.19 -11.50
CA LYS A 53 10.74 0.98 -12.03
C LYS A 53 12.10 1.19 -11.40
N LEU A 54 12.26 0.95 -10.10
CA LEU A 54 13.57 0.97 -9.46
C LEU A 54 14.52 -0.03 -10.12
N SER A 55 14.11 -1.30 -10.26
CA SER A 55 14.89 -2.35 -10.91
C SER A 55 15.22 -1.98 -12.36
N SER A 56 14.23 -1.52 -13.12
CA SER A 56 14.42 -1.14 -14.54
C SER A 56 15.46 -0.03 -14.72
N ILE A 57 15.44 0.99 -13.85
CA ILE A 57 16.39 2.12 -13.93
C ILE A 57 17.81 1.65 -13.57
N VAL A 58 17.94 0.81 -12.55
CA VAL A 58 19.22 0.22 -12.14
C VAL A 58 19.79 -0.66 -13.27
N ASP A 59 18.97 -1.51 -13.87
CA ASP A 59 19.39 -2.39 -14.97
C ASP A 59 19.80 -1.60 -16.22
N GLU A 60 19.04 -0.58 -16.60
CA GLU A 60 19.40 0.32 -17.70
C GLU A 60 20.75 1.01 -17.44
N ARG A 61 20.98 1.45 -16.20
CA ARG A 61 22.25 2.05 -15.81
C ARG A 61 23.40 1.06 -15.87
N ILE A 62 23.22 -0.16 -15.38
CA ILE A 62 24.24 -1.21 -15.44
C ILE A 62 24.58 -1.55 -16.90
N LYS A 63 23.57 -1.69 -17.77
CA LYS A 63 23.76 -1.90 -19.21
C LYS A 63 24.53 -0.74 -19.85
N PHE A 64 24.25 0.49 -19.44
CA PHE A 64 24.97 1.66 -19.92
C PHE A 64 26.45 1.62 -19.50
N ILE A 65 26.74 1.28 -18.24
CA ILE A 65 28.10 1.22 -17.68
C ILE A 65 28.92 0.06 -18.26
N THR A 66 28.29 -1.07 -18.51
CA THR A 66 28.98 -2.26 -19.05
C THR A 66 29.33 -2.12 -20.53
N ASN A 67 28.63 -1.26 -21.28
CA ASN A 67 28.89 -1.01 -22.69
C ASN A 67 29.89 0.15 -22.87
N THR A 68 31.17 -0.19 -23.02
CA THR A 68 32.29 0.75 -23.16
C THR A 68 32.18 1.67 -24.38
N ALA A 69 31.45 1.27 -25.43
CA ALA A 69 31.23 2.12 -26.60
C ALA A 69 30.40 3.38 -26.30
N ASN A 70 29.55 3.33 -25.27
CA ASN A 70 28.65 4.45 -24.92
C ASN A 70 29.38 5.66 -24.35
N PHE A 71 30.55 5.45 -23.76
CA PHE A 71 31.30 6.50 -23.10
C PHE A 71 32.17 7.35 -24.03
N GLY A 72 32.34 6.92 -25.28
CA GLY A 72 33.03 7.69 -26.31
C GLY A 72 32.27 8.96 -26.74
N SER A 73 30.96 9.03 -26.46
CA SER A 73 30.04 10.09 -26.88
C SER A 73 29.56 10.94 -25.69
N SER A 74 30.10 12.15 -25.55
CA SER A 74 29.69 13.10 -24.49
C SER A 74 28.21 13.49 -24.56
N SER A 75 27.62 13.50 -25.76
CA SER A 75 26.18 13.77 -25.94
C SER A 75 25.32 12.63 -25.40
N LEU A 76 25.73 11.37 -25.62
CA LEU A 76 25.01 10.19 -25.11
C LEU A 76 25.09 10.11 -23.59
N VAL A 77 26.27 10.35 -23.01
CA VAL A 77 26.46 10.38 -21.55
C VAL A 77 25.59 11.44 -20.88
N ASN A 78 25.58 12.67 -21.42
CA ASN A 78 24.74 13.75 -20.90
C ASN A 78 23.24 13.47 -21.08
N TYR A 79 22.86 12.86 -22.20
CA TYR A 79 21.47 12.44 -22.44
C TYR A 79 21.02 11.41 -21.41
N THR A 80 21.80 10.34 -21.21
CA THR A 80 21.49 9.29 -20.23
C THR A 80 21.46 9.84 -18.81
N ALA A 81 22.37 10.73 -18.44
CA ALA A 81 22.35 11.37 -17.12
C ALA A 81 21.05 12.18 -16.90
N LYS A 82 20.59 12.95 -17.90
CA LYS A 82 19.31 13.66 -17.84
C LYS A 82 18.11 12.71 -17.73
N GLN A 83 18.10 11.61 -18.48
CA GLN A 83 17.04 10.60 -18.37
C GLN A 83 17.00 9.97 -16.98
N ASN A 84 18.16 9.68 -16.39
CA ASN A 84 18.25 9.12 -15.05
C ASN A 84 17.77 10.11 -13.97
N VAL A 85 18.05 11.42 -14.11
CA VAL A 85 17.47 12.44 -13.22
C VAL A 85 15.94 12.39 -13.26
N ILE A 86 15.36 12.40 -14.47
CA ILE A 86 13.89 12.36 -14.65
C ILE A 86 13.32 11.06 -14.06
N ALA A 87 13.99 9.94 -14.28
CA ALA A 87 13.55 8.64 -13.79
C ALA A 87 13.56 8.59 -12.24
N VAL A 88 14.59 9.16 -11.61
CA VAL A 88 14.70 9.31 -10.15
C VAL A 88 13.62 10.25 -9.61
N GLU A 89 13.34 11.38 -10.25
CA GLU A 89 12.25 12.27 -9.85
C GLU A 89 10.88 11.58 -9.94
N ARG A 90 10.68 10.71 -10.94
CA ARG A 90 9.46 9.89 -11.02
C ARG A 90 9.36 8.89 -9.86
N LEU A 91 10.48 8.35 -9.36
CA LEU A 91 10.47 7.51 -8.16
C LEU A 91 10.01 8.29 -6.90
N LEU A 92 10.38 9.57 -6.76
CA LEU A 92 9.84 10.44 -5.70
C LEU A 92 8.33 10.65 -5.81
N ASN A 93 7.81 10.74 -7.04
CA ASN A 93 6.36 10.89 -7.21
C ASN A 93 5.60 9.67 -6.67
N TYR A 94 6.14 8.45 -6.80
CA TYR A 94 5.54 7.26 -6.20
C TYR A 94 5.48 7.35 -4.67
N GLN A 95 6.48 7.94 -4.01
CA GLN A 95 6.43 8.22 -2.56
C GLN A 95 5.21 9.05 -2.19
N SER A 96 4.97 10.14 -2.92
CA SER A 96 3.84 11.05 -2.67
C SER A 96 2.49 10.37 -2.84
N VAL A 97 2.39 9.40 -3.76
CA VAL A 97 1.18 8.64 -4.02
C VAL A 97 0.99 7.57 -2.95
N LEU A 98 2.04 6.81 -2.60
CA LEU A 98 2.01 5.75 -1.59
C LEU A 98 1.71 6.28 -0.19
N LEU A 99 2.10 7.53 0.11
CA LEU A 99 1.69 8.24 1.33
C LEU A 99 0.17 8.32 1.49
N ARG A 100 -0.60 8.47 0.41
CA ARG A 100 -2.08 8.51 0.44
C ARG A 100 -2.69 7.17 0.86
N TYR A 101 -1.94 6.08 0.70
CA TYR A 101 -2.33 4.74 1.11
C TYR A 101 -1.78 4.36 2.49
N GLY A 102 -1.18 5.30 3.21
CA GLY A 102 -0.63 5.09 4.56
C GLY A 102 0.76 4.45 4.58
N ILE A 103 1.43 4.35 3.43
CA ILE A 103 2.81 3.84 3.34
C ILE A 103 3.73 5.05 3.43
N SER A 104 4.30 5.26 4.61
CA SER A 104 5.21 6.36 4.90
C SER A 104 6.62 5.84 5.14
N ASN A 105 7.63 6.71 4.99
CA ASN A 105 9.04 6.40 5.30
C ASN A 105 9.60 5.16 4.59
N PHE A 106 9.16 4.91 3.35
CA PHE A 106 9.50 3.70 2.61
C PHE A 106 10.97 3.57 2.19
N PHE A 107 11.74 4.66 2.22
CA PHE A 107 13.19 4.63 2.13
C PHE A 107 13.81 5.81 2.89
N LYS A 108 15.09 5.69 3.23
CA LYS A 108 15.91 6.77 3.76
C LYS A 108 16.31 7.76 2.66
N GLU A 109 16.28 9.04 2.99
CA GLU A 109 16.69 10.11 2.08
C GLU A 109 18.14 9.96 1.63
N ASP A 110 19.04 9.54 2.53
CA ASP A 110 20.44 9.29 2.21
C ASP A 110 20.63 8.18 1.16
N ASP A 111 19.89 7.07 1.29
CA ASP A 111 19.92 5.97 0.32
C ASP A 111 19.43 6.44 -1.05
N PHE A 112 18.42 7.32 -1.06
CA PHE A 112 17.89 7.90 -2.29
C PHE A 112 18.85 8.90 -2.95
N LEU A 113 19.52 9.74 -2.17
CA LEU A 113 20.56 10.65 -2.66
C LEU A 113 21.75 9.88 -3.23
N ASN A 114 22.15 8.79 -2.57
CA ASN A 114 23.18 7.89 -3.06
C ASN A 114 22.76 7.21 -4.38
N LEU A 115 21.52 6.73 -4.48
CA LEU A 115 20.99 6.18 -5.72
C LEU A 115 21.02 7.23 -6.84
N LYS A 116 20.54 8.45 -6.58
CA LYS A 116 20.56 9.58 -7.53
C LYS A 116 21.99 9.85 -8.01
N PHE A 117 22.94 9.90 -7.10
CA PHE A 117 24.36 10.09 -7.44
C PHE A 117 24.88 8.97 -8.34
N LEU A 118 24.72 7.70 -7.94
CA LEU A 118 25.22 6.54 -8.70
C LEU A 118 24.59 6.41 -10.10
N LEU A 119 23.32 6.78 -10.23
CA LEU A 119 22.61 6.76 -11.52
C LEU A 119 23.05 7.90 -12.45
N THR A 120 23.42 9.05 -11.91
CA THR A 120 23.72 10.26 -12.70
C THR A 120 25.22 10.50 -12.91
N TYR A 121 26.07 9.86 -12.11
CA TYR A 121 27.51 10.05 -12.16
C TYR A 121 28.09 9.70 -13.53
N ALA A 122 28.81 10.62 -14.16
CA ALA A 122 29.44 10.39 -15.45
C ALA A 122 30.96 10.62 -15.32
N PRO A 123 31.80 9.57 -15.36
CA PRO A 123 33.25 9.74 -15.30
C PRO A 123 33.78 10.46 -16.54
N ALA A 124 34.80 11.30 -16.34
CA ALA A 124 35.43 12.09 -17.40
C ALA A 124 36.22 11.21 -18.38
N LYS A 125 36.29 11.63 -19.64
CA LYS A 125 36.88 10.85 -20.76
C LYS A 125 38.37 10.50 -20.56
N GLU A 126 39.06 11.24 -19.69
CA GLU A 126 40.47 11.01 -19.35
C GLU A 126 40.68 9.91 -18.29
N ASP A 127 39.62 9.47 -17.59
CA ASP A 127 39.72 8.49 -16.50
C ASP A 127 39.61 7.02 -16.97
N TYR A 128 39.53 6.77 -18.28
CA TYR A 128 39.29 5.46 -18.91
C TYR A 128 40.54 4.58 -18.99
N ASN A 129 41.14 4.25 -17.83
CA ASN A 129 42.27 3.32 -17.69
C ASN A 129 41.85 2.03 -16.94
N ASP A 130 42.75 1.11 -16.58
CA ASP A 130 42.40 -0.09 -15.77
C ASP A 130 41.67 0.22 -14.46
N ASN A 131 41.88 1.42 -13.90
CA ASN A 131 41.14 1.92 -12.75
C ASN A 131 39.65 2.16 -13.05
N PHE A 132 39.29 2.43 -14.30
CA PHE A 132 37.92 2.62 -14.77
C PHE A 132 37.08 1.35 -14.66
N VAL A 133 37.67 0.20 -15.00
CA VAL A 133 36.98 -1.10 -14.92
C VAL A 133 36.66 -1.42 -13.47
N LYS A 134 37.65 -1.28 -12.58
CA LYS A 134 37.45 -1.47 -11.13
C LYS A 134 36.42 -0.48 -10.56
N PHE A 135 36.45 0.78 -11.01
CA PHE A 135 35.51 1.80 -10.60
C PHE A 135 34.07 1.50 -11.06
N ASN A 136 33.88 1.07 -12.31
CA ASN A 136 32.58 0.66 -12.82
C ASN A 136 32.02 -0.55 -12.08
N SER A 137 32.86 -1.55 -11.78
CA SER A 137 32.46 -2.67 -10.93
C SER A 137 32.00 -2.19 -9.55
N SER A 138 32.71 -1.25 -8.93
CA SER A 138 32.31 -0.62 -7.66
C SER A 138 30.99 0.15 -7.77
N ILE A 139 30.73 0.86 -8.87
CA ILE A 139 29.42 1.52 -9.07
C ILE A 139 28.30 0.49 -9.17
N ILE A 140 28.50 -0.58 -9.94
CA ILE A 140 27.51 -1.65 -10.11
C ILE A 140 27.20 -2.31 -8.75
N GLU A 141 28.23 -2.64 -7.98
CA GLU A 141 28.07 -3.21 -6.64
C GLU A 141 27.30 -2.28 -5.71
N ASN A 142 27.66 -0.99 -5.68
CA ASN A 142 26.97 0.00 -4.87
C ASN A 142 25.53 0.24 -5.33
N LEU A 143 25.25 0.22 -6.63
CA LEU A 143 23.89 0.31 -7.17
C LEU A 143 23.02 -0.84 -6.67
N HIS A 144 23.51 -2.08 -6.75
CA HIS A 144 22.81 -3.24 -6.23
C HIS A 144 22.59 -3.17 -4.71
N LYS A 145 23.60 -2.72 -3.97
CA LYS A 145 23.52 -2.59 -2.51
C LYS A 145 22.46 -1.56 -2.10
N VAL A 146 22.49 -0.38 -2.72
CA VAL A 146 21.54 0.70 -2.43
C VAL A 146 20.13 0.33 -2.90
N SER A 147 19.99 -0.27 -4.09
CA SER A 147 18.67 -0.71 -4.57
C SER A 147 18.06 -1.77 -3.64
N ALA A 148 18.84 -2.78 -3.24
CA ALA A 148 18.37 -3.81 -2.30
C ALA A 148 17.99 -3.24 -0.92
N ALA A 149 18.74 -2.24 -0.44
CA ALA A 149 18.41 -1.55 0.81
C ALA A 149 17.07 -0.80 0.71
N ILE A 150 16.84 -0.08 -0.39
CA ILE A 150 15.58 0.61 -0.67
C ILE A 150 14.43 -0.39 -0.79
N GLU A 151 14.60 -1.49 -1.53
CA GLU A 151 13.57 -2.53 -1.69
C GLU A 151 13.20 -3.16 -0.36
N THR A 152 14.19 -3.48 0.48
CA THR A 152 13.95 -4.09 1.80
C THR A 152 13.16 -3.14 2.71
N GLN A 153 13.59 -1.88 2.81
CA GLN A 153 12.90 -0.86 3.61
C GLN A 153 11.47 -0.61 3.10
N ALA A 154 11.29 -0.60 1.78
CA ALA A 154 9.99 -0.40 1.16
C ALA A 154 9.06 -1.59 1.45
N HIS A 155 9.57 -2.82 1.41
CA HIS A 155 8.84 -4.02 1.79
C HIS A 155 8.45 -4.04 3.27
N GLU A 156 9.38 -3.70 4.17
CA GLU A 156 9.11 -3.63 5.61
C GLU A 156 8.01 -2.60 5.91
N SER A 157 8.11 -1.41 5.30
CA SER A 157 7.11 -0.35 5.43
C SER A 157 5.74 -0.78 4.90
N TYR A 158 5.70 -1.45 3.75
CA TYR A 158 4.45 -1.98 3.20
C TYR A 158 3.82 -3.02 4.13
N LEU A 159 4.62 -3.92 4.71
CA LEU A 159 4.14 -4.99 5.59
C LEU A 159 3.64 -4.46 6.94
N ASP A 160 4.26 -3.40 7.49
CA ASP A 160 3.79 -2.78 8.72
C ASP A 160 2.42 -2.10 8.53
N THR A 161 2.26 -1.33 7.45
CA THR A 161 0.99 -0.67 7.11
C THR A 161 -0.10 -1.68 6.71
N HIS A 162 0.25 -2.70 5.93
CA HIS A 162 -0.69 -3.65 5.34
C HIS A 162 -0.41 -5.08 5.80
N LYS A 163 -0.48 -5.30 7.13
CA LYS A 163 -0.32 -6.62 7.74
C LYS A 163 -1.13 -7.68 6.99
N PRO A 164 -0.59 -8.89 6.80
CA PRO A 164 -1.35 -10.01 6.25
C PRO A 164 -2.67 -10.10 7.00
N THR A 165 -3.78 -10.22 6.28
CA THR A 165 -5.10 -10.31 6.86
C THR A 165 -5.15 -11.60 7.68
N VAL A 166 -4.80 -11.51 8.96
CA VAL A 166 -5.02 -12.57 9.93
C VAL A 166 -6.53 -12.78 9.99
N THR A 167 -6.95 -14.04 10.06
CA THR A 167 -8.34 -14.52 10.12
C THR A 167 -9.36 -13.46 10.55
N PRO A 168 -10.50 -13.32 9.81
CA PRO A 168 -11.47 -12.25 10.04
C PRO A 168 -11.84 -12.14 11.51
N PHE A 169 -12.06 -10.93 12.01
CA PHE A 169 -12.34 -10.65 13.44
C PHE A 169 -13.44 -11.56 14.01
N ILE A 170 -14.42 -11.94 13.19
CA ILE A 170 -15.50 -12.89 13.52
C ILE A 170 -14.97 -14.29 13.91
N LYS A 171 -13.89 -14.77 13.29
CA LYS A 171 -13.21 -16.02 13.69
C LYS A 171 -12.34 -15.88 14.94
N LYS A 172 -11.98 -14.65 15.34
CA LYS A 172 -11.25 -14.37 16.59
C LYS A 172 -12.18 -14.17 17.79
N LEU A 173 -13.45 -13.87 17.54
CA LEU A 173 -14.47 -13.83 18.58
C LEU A 173 -14.81 -15.26 18.99
N SER A 174 -14.71 -15.56 20.28
CA SER A 174 -15.16 -16.85 20.78
C SER A 174 -16.67 -17.01 20.50
N PRO A 175 -17.16 -18.24 20.26
CA PRO A 175 -18.59 -18.50 20.06
C PRO A 175 -19.46 -17.88 21.15
N SER A 176 -18.93 -17.79 22.37
CA SER A 176 -19.56 -17.16 23.53
C SER A 176 -19.79 -15.66 23.36
N ILE A 177 -18.85 -14.90 22.77
CA ILE A 177 -19.00 -13.45 22.56
C ILE A 177 -19.98 -13.16 21.42
N LEU A 178 -19.93 -13.95 20.34
CA LEU A 178 -20.92 -13.90 19.26
C LEU A 178 -22.33 -14.20 19.78
N GLY A 179 -22.46 -15.27 20.59
CA GLY A 179 -23.69 -15.62 21.26
C GLY A 179 -24.18 -14.53 22.23
N PHE A 180 -23.27 -13.86 22.94
CA PHE A 180 -23.59 -12.76 23.84
C PHE A 180 -24.10 -11.51 23.10
N ILE A 181 -23.46 -11.12 21.99
CA ILE A 181 -23.93 -10.01 21.15
C ILE A 181 -25.32 -10.34 20.58
N PHE A 182 -25.53 -11.56 20.10
CA PHE A 182 -26.84 -12.01 19.61
C PHE A 182 -27.89 -12.01 20.73
N ALA A 183 -27.53 -12.50 21.92
CA ALA A 183 -28.40 -12.52 23.08
C ALA A 183 -28.75 -11.10 23.56
N ILE A 184 -27.81 -10.15 23.51
CA ILE A 184 -28.08 -8.73 23.80
C ILE A 184 -29.07 -8.17 22.79
N VAL A 185 -28.89 -8.41 21.49
CA VAL A 185 -29.81 -7.90 20.47
C VAL A 185 -31.22 -8.50 20.66
N ILE A 186 -31.30 -9.80 20.95
CA ILE A 186 -32.57 -10.48 21.25
C ILE A 186 -33.19 -9.95 22.55
N LEU A 187 -32.41 -9.78 23.62
CA LEU A 187 -32.90 -9.23 24.88
C LEU A 187 -33.32 -7.78 24.74
N PHE A 188 -32.61 -6.96 23.96
CA PHE A 188 -32.95 -5.56 23.75
C PHE A 188 -34.28 -5.45 22.99
N THR A 189 -34.45 -6.24 21.93
CA THR A 189 -35.71 -6.32 21.18
C THR A 189 -36.86 -6.88 22.01
N PHE A 190 -36.61 -7.92 22.81
CA PHE A 190 -37.62 -8.54 23.66
C PHE A 190 -37.98 -7.70 24.90
N SER A 191 -37.02 -6.97 25.48
CA SER A 191 -37.26 -6.03 26.58
C SER A 191 -38.04 -4.81 26.12
N PHE A 192 -37.78 -4.34 24.90
CA PHE A 192 -38.60 -3.30 24.28
C PHE A 192 -40.03 -3.79 24.03
N PHE A 193 -40.18 -5.05 23.61
CA PHE A 193 -41.48 -5.72 23.45
C PHE A 193 -42.23 -5.83 24.78
N ILE A 194 -41.62 -6.37 25.85
CA ILE A 194 -42.30 -6.52 27.14
C ILE A 194 -42.64 -5.17 27.79
N ARG A 195 -41.73 -4.19 27.71
CA ARG A 195 -41.96 -2.87 28.29
C ARG A 195 -43.06 -2.11 27.57
N SER A 196 -43.33 -2.40 26.30
CA SER A 196 -44.51 -1.88 25.59
C SER A 196 -45.82 -2.60 25.93
N PHE A 197 -45.77 -3.72 26.67
CA PHE A 197 -46.96 -4.48 27.11
C PHE A 197 -47.34 -4.19 28.58
N SER A 198 -46.43 -3.64 29.40
CA SER A 198 -46.65 -3.41 30.84
C SER A 198 -46.97 -1.96 31.21
N SER A 199 -47.06 -1.04 30.24
CA SER A 199 -47.52 0.35 30.41
C SER A 199 -48.82 0.59 29.66
#